data_AF-A0A7D5SYL2-F1
#
_entry.id   AF-A0A7D5SYL2-F1
#
_cell.length_a   1.000
_cell.length_b   1.000
_cell.length_c   1.000
_cell.angle_alpha   90.00
_cell.angle_beta   90.00
_cell.angle_gamma   90.00
#
_symmetry.space_group_name_H-M   'P 1'
#
loop_
_entity.id
_entity.type
_entity.pdbx_description
1 polymer ?
#
loop_
_entity_poly.entity_id
_entity_poly.type
_entity_poly.pdbx_seq_one_letter_code
_entity_poly.pdbx_strand_id
1 'polypeptide(L)'
;MNAQVDPAQVSAVAEAAADGIEFDGFAAETEGEGYVLATDEGSKRVVHGDDIDDAAADYAAHVTNWYFWHAEAPQAAERWAFLRWLERADDERVPDRYDALAAGVTREWGQLRITATADDTGSRRYDLRHVDDADADPADLDDHDDPLDAREITKHDDRGRYRPLKTAPTLQTGWRFSGLGPADLVTAVEYVYPATVANWHREREGALDVSHWRDTVDRQSGIYGVVRTWDRGEGHEHVDWVAEACCDDSQCLKRREWQYDEETDLDVDGGDGEFPCREPCSVVISAARRWTKLEGEESRTYEFELTPSEKEQIEEIVGAVADGRSDDIREADVKDDANRYRARFLRAKRFDDEGNLSGVPTEPDDDAGSADAGGAEERSADEDEADEEASG
;
A
#
# COMPACT_ATOMS: atom_id res chain seq x y z
N MET A 1 16.39 -21.16 20.40
CA MET A 1 17.68 -20.94 19.71
C MET A 1 18.78 -20.82 20.75
N ASN A 2 19.95 -21.42 20.54
CA ASN A 2 21.10 -21.21 21.43
C ASN A 2 21.92 -20.04 20.89
N ALA A 3 21.60 -18.81 21.31
CA ALA A 3 22.35 -17.63 20.93
C ALA A 3 23.80 -17.70 21.44
N GLN A 4 24.73 -17.16 20.67
CA GLN A 4 26.16 -17.11 20.94
C GLN A 4 26.62 -15.67 20.87
N VAL A 5 27.40 -15.26 21.85
CA VAL A 5 27.93 -13.89 21.92
C VAL A 5 29.33 -13.86 21.34
N ASP A 6 29.57 -12.93 20.42
CA ASP A 6 30.89 -12.68 19.86
C ASP A 6 31.67 -11.63 20.67
N PRO A 7 33.03 -11.64 20.62
CA PRO A 7 33.85 -10.69 21.40
C PRO A 7 33.53 -9.21 21.14
N ALA A 8 33.10 -8.86 19.92
CA ALA A 8 32.70 -7.50 19.59
C ALA A 8 31.41 -7.08 20.34
N GLN A 9 30.48 -8.00 20.52
CA GLN A 9 29.24 -7.78 21.25
C GLN A 9 29.49 -7.66 22.75
N VAL A 10 30.35 -8.52 23.32
CA VAL A 10 30.78 -8.41 24.72
C VAL A 10 31.45 -7.05 24.96
N SER A 11 32.39 -6.67 24.09
CA SER A 11 33.09 -5.38 24.21
C SER A 11 32.13 -4.20 24.15
N ALA A 12 31.12 -4.24 23.28
CA ALA A 12 30.13 -3.17 23.16
C ALA A 12 29.24 -3.07 24.41
N VAL A 13 28.81 -4.20 24.98
CA VAL A 13 28.07 -4.21 26.26
C VAL A 13 28.95 -3.70 27.40
N ALA A 14 30.21 -4.13 27.46
CA ALA A 14 31.15 -3.70 28.49
C ALA A 14 31.40 -2.19 28.46
N GLU A 15 31.45 -1.58 27.27
CA GLU A 15 31.58 -0.14 27.07
C GLU A 15 30.28 0.59 27.47
N ALA A 16 29.13 0.17 26.94
CA ALA A 16 27.86 0.82 27.18
C ALA A 16 27.33 0.66 28.62
N ALA A 17 27.74 -0.39 29.34
CA ALA A 17 27.41 -0.57 30.75
C ALA A 17 27.93 0.56 31.65
N ALA A 18 28.92 1.35 31.21
CA ALA A 18 29.38 2.52 31.95
C ALA A 18 28.30 3.63 32.04
N ASP A 19 27.45 3.73 31.01
CA ASP A 19 26.33 4.67 30.95
C ASP A 19 25.00 4.05 31.42
N GLY A 20 25.00 2.73 31.66
CA GLY A 20 23.82 1.95 32.02
C GLY A 20 23.03 1.52 30.78
N ILE A 21 22.80 0.20 30.67
CA ILE A 21 21.93 -0.39 29.66
C ILE A 21 20.61 -0.76 30.34
N GLU A 22 19.48 -0.34 29.76
CA GLU A 22 18.14 -0.83 30.06
C GLU A 22 17.38 -1.01 28.74
N PHE A 23 17.18 -2.26 28.31
CA PHE A 23 16.58 -2.53 27.01
C PHE A 23 15.96 -3.93 26.92
N ASP A 24 14.70 -4.02 26.44
CA ASP A 24 13.97 -5.28 26.26
C ASP A 24 14.11 -6.27 27.45
N GLY A 25 13.92 -5.76 28.67
CA GLY A 25 14.01 -6.57 29.89
C GLY A 25 15.43 -6.95 30.33
N PHE A 26 16.46 -6.45 29.64
CA PHE A 26 17.87 -6.62 30.02
C PHE A 26 18.44 -5.33 30.61
N ALA A 27 19.24 -5.49 31.67
CA ALA A 27 20.01 -4.40 32.25
C ALA A 27 21.48 -4.78 32.42
N ALA A 28 22.37 -3.84 32.13
CA ALA A 28 23.80 -3.99 32.40
C ALA A 28 24.41 -2.67 32.88
N GLU A 29 25.13 -2.70 34.00
CA GLU A 29 25.78 -1.52 34.57
C GLU A 29 27.15 -1.88 35.16
N THR A 30 28.05 -0.89 35.24
CA THR A 30 29.31 -1.05 35.99
C THR A 30 29.08 -0.90 37.50
N GLU A 31 29.59 -1.85 38.30
CA GLU A 31 29.61 -1.77 39.77
C GLU A 31 31.06 -1.89 40.26
N GLY A 32 31.66 -0.76 40.66
CA GLY A 32 33.07 -0.72 41.08
C GLY A 32 34.02 -1.03 39.93
N GLU A 33 34.80 -2.12 40.06
CA GLU A 33 35.73 -2.63 39.02
C GLU A 33 35.11 -3.80 38.22
N GLY A 34 33.79 -3.99 38.32
CA GLY A 34 33.07 -5.10 37.70
C GLY A 34 31.76 -4.67 37.04
N TYR A 35 30.94 -5.66 36.70
CA TYR A 35 29.69 -5.49 35.98
C TYR A 35 28.55 -6.21 36.70
N VAL A 36 27.35 -5.68 36.53
CA VAL A 36 26.09 -6.27 36.96
C VAL A 36 25.24 -6.46 35.72
N LEU A 37 24.90 -7.71 35.41
CA LEU A 37 23.95 -8.05 34.35
C LEU A 37 22.67 -8.60 35.00
N ALA A 38 21.52 -8.17 34.53
CA ALA A 38 20.24 -8.58 35.09
C ALA A 38 19.15 -8.68 34.02
N THR A 39 18.11 -9.45 34.33
CA THR A 39 16.84 -9.41 33.60
C THR A 39 15.68 -9.04 34.53
N ASP A 40 14.61 -8.50 33.95
CA ASP A 40 13.34 -8.23 34.63
C ASP A 40 12.68 -9.49 35.22
N GLU A 41 13.04 -10.68 34.73
CA GLU A 41 12.68 -11.99 35.30
C GLU A 41 13.41 -12.31 36.62
N GLY A 42 14.25 -11.40 37.12
CA GLY A 42 14.92 -11.51 38.40
C GLY A 42 16.24 -12.28 38.37
N SER A 43 16.77 -12.59 37.19
CA SER A 43 18.16 -13.04 37.07
C SER A 43 19.09 -11.86 37.33
N LYS A 44 20.13 -12.07 38.14
CA LYS A 44 21.15 -11.06 38.41
C LYS A 44 22.49 -11.75 38.61
N ARG A 45 23.49 -11.34 37.85
CA ARG A 45 24.87 -11.81 37.95
C ARG A 45 25.79 -10.61 38.14
N VAL A 46 26.60 -10.68 39.19
CA VAL A 46 27.66 -9.70 39.46
C VAL A 46 28.99 -10.37 39.14
N VAL A 47 29.80 -9.74 38.30
CA VAL A 47 31.08 -10.27 37.84
C VAL A 47 32.18 -9.22 37.92
N HIS A 48 33.43 -9.66 38.05
CA HIS A 48 34.59 -8.78 37.89
C HIS A 48 34.93 -8.63 36.41
N GLY A 49 35.75 -7.62 36.07
CA GLY A 49 36.00 -7.22 34.68
C GLY A 49 36.41 -8.36 33.73
N ASP A 50 37.24 -9.29 34.19
CA ASP A 50 37.73 -10.42 33.37
C ASP A 50 36.69 -11.55 33.17
N ASP A 51 35.57 -11.52 33.91
CA ASP A 51 34.53 -12.55 33.89
C ASP A 51 33.29 -12.13 33.07
N ILE A 52 33.35 -10.99 32.37
CA ILE A 52 32.22 -10.45 31.60
C ILE A 52 31.87 -11.32 30.39
N ASP A 53 32.83 -11.98 29.75
CA ASP A 53 32.57 -12.88 28.62
C ASP A 53 31.65 -14.04 29.03
N ASP A 54 31.99 -14.71 30.13
CA ASP A 54 31.20 -15.81 30.69
C ASP A 54 29.83 -15.33 31.19
N ALA A 55 29.75 -14.08 31.68
CA ALA A 55 28.47 -13.48 32.04
C ALA A 55 27.62 -13.23 30.80
N ALA A 56 28.16 -12.57 29.79
CA ALA A 56 27.45 -12.26 28.55
C ALA A 56 26.92 -13.53 27.86
N ALA A 57 27.66 -14.64 27.92
CA ALA A 57 27.21 -15.93 27.40
C ALA A 57 25.93 -16.47 28.07
N ASP A 58 25.76 -16.27 29.39
CA ASP A 58 24.52 -16.64 30.09
C ASP A 58 23.33 -15.77 29.67
N TYR A 59 23.59 -14.56 29.18
CA TYR A 59 22.61 -13.59 28.71
C TYR A 59 22.59 -13.45 27.18
N ALA A 60 23.04 -14.48 26.45
CA ALA A 60 23.36 -14.34 25.02
C ALA A 60 22.22 -13.78 24.16
N ALA A 61 20.97 -14.22 24.39
CA ALA A 61 19.82 -13.69 23.65
C ALA A 61 19.64 -12.18 23.88
N HIS A 62 19.79 -11.71 25.12
CA HIS A 62 19.68 -10.30 25.46
C HIS A 62 20.84 -9.45 24.95
N VAL A 63 22.08 -9.97 25.07
CA VAL A 63 23.30 -9.28 24.62
C VAL A 63 23.30 -9.10 23.10
N THR A 64 23.07 -10.19 22.35
CA THR A 64 22.99 -10.14 20.88
C THR A 64 21.81 -9.27 20.43
N ASN A 65 20.70 -9.28 21.17
CA ASN A 65 19.54 -8.45 20.87
C ASN A 65 19.85 -6.97 21.02
N TRP A 66 20.38 -6.58 22.18
CA TRP A 66 20.79 -5.20 22.43
C TRP A 66 21.79 -4.73 21.39
N TYR A 67 22.78 -5.56 21.07
CA TYR A 67 23.81 -5.25 20.09
C TYR A 67 23.22 -4.97 18.71
N PHE A 68 22.38 -5.87 18.18
CA PHE A 68 21.73 -5.65 16.89
C PHE A 68 20.99 -4.31 16.84
N TRP A 69 20.15 -4.04 17.83
CA TRP A 69 19.35 -2.81 17.82
C TRP A 69 20.25 -1.57 17.87
N HIS A 70 21.28 -1.54 18.71
CA HIS A 70 22.08 -0.32 18.92
C HIS A 70 23.28 -0.17 17.98
N ALA A 71 23.73 -1.25 17.33
CA ALA A 71 24.90 -1.25 16.45
C ALA A 71 24.58 -1.56 14.97
N GLU A 72 23.55 -2.34 14.68
CA GLU A 72 23.28 -2.85 13.32
C GLU A 72 21.99 -2.31 12.70
N ALA A 73 20.93 -2.16 13.51
CA ALA A 73 19.63 -1.70 13.03
C ALA A 73 19.70 -0.23 12.57
N PRO A 74 18.90 0.17 11.56
CA PRO A 74 18.72 1.56 11.21
C PRO A 74 18.22 2.40 12.40
N GLN A 75 18.92 3.49 12.70
CA GLN A 75 18.65 4.35 13.86
C GLN A 75 17.53 5.38 13.64
N ALA A 76 17.00 5.48 12.42
CA ALA A 76 15.84 6.34 12.15
C ALA A 76 14.59 5.72 12.81
N ALA A 77 13.86 6.52 13.60
CA ALA A 77 12.80 6.04 14.49
C ALA A 77 11.73 5.21 13.77
N GLU A 78 11.29 5.65 12.59
CA GLU A 78 10.29 4.95 11.79
C GLU A 78 10.77 3.59 11.30
N ARG A 79 12.06 3.49 10.93
CA ARG A 79 12.66 2.24 10.45
C ARG A 79 12.89 1.26 11.59
N TRP A 80 13.36 1.77 12.73
CA TRP A 80 13.53 1.00 13.96
C TRP A 80 12.19 0.43 14.41
N ALA A 81 11.15 1.26 14.51
CA ALA A 81 9.81 0.83 14.92
C ALA A 81 9.21 -0.21 13.96
N PHE A 82 9.41 -0.05 12.65
CA PHE A 82 8.93 -0.99 11.66
C PHE A 82 9.60 -2.37 11.80
N LEU A 83 10.93 -2.42 11.95
CA LEU A 83 11.63 -3.68 12.18
C LEU A 83 11.20 -4.33 13.50
N ARG A 84 10.98 -3.53 14.55
CA ARG A 84 10.46 -4.04 15.83
C ARG A 84 9.08 -4.65 15.67
N TRP A 85 8.19 -3.99 14.92
CA TRP A 85 6.86 -4.50 14.63
C TRP A 85 6.89 -5.80 13.80
N LEU A 86 7.84 -5.93 12.85
CA LEU A 86 8.05 -7.16 12.10
C LEU A 86 8.41 -8.34 13.01
N GLU A 87 9.25 -8.10 14.02
CA GLU A 87 9.70 -9.12 14.98
C GLU A 87 8.74 -9.34 16.16
N ARG A 88 7.55 -8.70 16.18
CA ARG A 88 6.63 -8.70 17.35
C ARG A 88 7.32 -8.25 18.64
N ALA A 89 8.23 -7.30 18.52
CA ALA A 89 9.17 -6.96 19.58
C ALA A 89 8.52 -6.40 20.85
N ASP A 90 7.32 -5.82 20.73
CA ASP A 90 6.57 -5.26 21.85
C ASP A 90 5.58 -6.29 22.45
N ASP A 91 5.33 -7.40 21.75
CA ASP A 91 4.41 -8.46 22.17
C ASP A 91 5.15 -9.64 22.84
N GLU A 92 6.42 -9.86 22.49
CA GLU A 92 7.22 -11.00 22.90
C GLU A 92 8.51 -10.59 23.62
N ARG A 93 8.86 -11.33 24.68
CA ARG A 93 10.13 -11.16 25.39
C ARG A 93 11.27 -11.70 24.55
N VAL A 94 12.49 -11.21 24.78
CA VAL A 94 13.66 -11.56 23.96
C VAL A 94 13.87 -13.06 23.80
N PRO A 95 13.84 -13.91 24.85
CA PRO A 95 14.05 -15.35 24.66
C PRO A 95 12.98 -16.01 23.78
N ASP A 96 11.70 -15.68 24.02
CA ASP A 96 10.57 -16.23 23.25
C ASP A 96 10.63 -15.75 21.79
N ARG A 97 10.96 -14.47 21.59
CA ARG A 97 11.15 -13.86 20.26
C ARG A 97 12.31 -14.50 19.51
N TYR A 98 13.41 -14.85 20.16
CA TYR A 98 14.53 -15.55 19.53
C TYR A 98 14.17 -16.98 19.12
N ASP A 99 13.32 -17.66 19.90
CA ASP A 99 12.76 -18.95 19.49
C ASP A 99 11.85 -18.80 18.26
N ALA A 100 11.03 -17.76 18.20
CA ALA A 100 10.20 -17.46 17.05
C ALA A 100 11.02 -17.07 15.81
N LEU A 101 12.05 -16.22 15.96
CA LEU A 101 12.98 -15.82 14.89
C LEU A 101 13.78 -16.99 14.33
N ALA A 102 14.07 -18.01 15.15
CA ALA A 102 14.70 -19.24 14.66
C ALA A 102 13.82 -20.01 13.68
N ALA A 103 12.50 -19.96 13.89
CA ALA A 103 11.52 -20.60 13.02
C ALA A 103 11.08 -19.71 11.85
N GLY A 104 11.29 -18.40 11.97
CA GLY A 104 10.84 -17.38 11.03
C GLY A 104 9.55 -16.70 11.49
N VAL A 105 9.64 -15.39 11.75
CA VAL A 105 8.48 -14.56 12.11
C VAL A 105 7.95 -13.89 10.86
N THR A 106 6.72 -14.23 10.45
CA THR A 106 6.11 -13.65 9.25
C THR A 106 5.08 -12.57 9.59
N ARG A 107 5.13 -11.46 8.84
CA ARG A 107 4.16 -10.36 8.83
C ARG A 107 3.88 -9.94 7.40
N GLU A 108 2.73 -9.30 7.20
CA GLU A 108 2.30 -8.80 5.90
C GLU A 108 2.28 -7.28 5.91
N TRP A 109 2.67 -6.66 4.80
CA TRP A 109 2.66 -5.21 4.62
C TRP A 109 2.13 -4.88 3.23
N GLY A 110 0.83 -4.59 3.12
CA GLY A 110 0.15 -4.59 1.83
C GLY A 110 0.22 -5.98 1.19
N GLN A 111 0.70 -6.07 -0.05
CA GLN A 111 0.90 -7.36 -0.73
C GLN A 111 2.28 -7.99 -0.48
N LEU A 112 3.06 -7.46 0.47
CA LEU A 112 4.36 -8.01 0.83
C LEU A 112 4.23 -9.00 1.97
N ARG A 113 4.80 -10.19 1.80
CA ARG A 113 5.07 -11.14 2.88
C ARG A 113 6.53 -11.00 3.31
N ILE A 114 6.74 -10.66 4.57
CA ILE A 114 8.07 -10.43 5.15
C ILE A 114 8.32 -11.46 6.24
N THR A 115 9.37 -12.27 6.10
CA THR A 115 9.78 -13.25 7.09
C THR A 115 11.12 -12.86 7.71
N ALA A 116 11.10 -12.48 8.98
CA ALA A 116 12.28 -12.16 9.77
C ALA A 116 12.86 -13.42 10.40
N THR A 117 14.17 -13.58 10.29
CA THR A 117 14.95 -14.65 10.95
C THR A 117 16.14 -14.06 11.67
N ALA A 118 16.60 -14.76 12.69
CA ALA A 118 17.88 -14.49 13.33
C ALA A 118 18.76 -15.74 13.24
N ASP A 119 20.07 -15.56 13.15
CA ASP A 119 21.03 -16.65 13.35
C ASP A 119 21.47 -16.74 14.82
N ASP A 120 22.38 -17.67 15.12
CA ASP A 120 22.88 -17.86 16.48
C ASP A 120 23.68 -16.67 17.02
N THR A 121 24.22 -15.78 16.18
CA THR A 121 24.87 -14.54 16.61
C THR A 121 23.88 -13.40 16.86
N GLY A 122 22.58 -13.62 16.60
CA GLY A 122 21.54 -12.61 16.65
C GLY A 122 21.53 -11.67 15.45
N SER A 123 22.26 -11.99 14.37
CA SER A 123 22.18 -11.24 13.11
C SER A 123 20.83 -11.46 12.46
N ARG A 124 20.14 -10.38 12.08
CA ARG A 124 18.83 -10.46 11.42
C ARG A 124 18.95 -10.59 9.91
N ARG A 125 18.06 -11.39 9.33
CA ARG A 125 17.87 -11.54 7.89
C ARG A 125 16.38 -11.58 7.55
N TYR A 126 16.02 -10.96 6.44
CA TYR A 126 14.62 -10.82 6.03
C TYR A 126 14.42 -11.37 4.62
N ASP A 127 13.48 -12.31 4.51
CA ASP A 127 12.97 -12.75 3.22
C ASP A 127 11.74 -11.91 2.86
N LEU A 128 11.68 -11.44 1.62
CA LEU A 128 10.60 -10.59 1.10
C LEU A 128 10.07 -11.18 -0.21
N ARG A 129 8.75 -11.38 -0.31
CA ARG A 129 8.07 -11.83 -1.54
C ARG A 129 6.63 -11.34 -1.58
N HIS A 130 5.90 -11.60 -2.66
CA HIS A 130 4.47 -11.33 -2.71
C HIS A 130 3.68 -12.29 -1.79
N VAL A 131 2.55 -11.86 -1.22
CA VAL A 131 1.68 -12.70 -0.37
C VAL A 131 1.16 -13.94 -1.11
N ASP A 132 0.83 -13.80 -2.39
CA ASP A 132 0.38 -14.91 -3.24
C ASP A 132 1.49 -15.92 -3.59
N ASP A 133 2.76 -15.57 -3.36
CA ASP A 133 3.92 -16.46 -3.53
C ASP A 133 4.31 -17.18 -2.22
N ALA A 134 3.42 -17.19 -1.22
CA ALA A 134 3.69 -17.78 0.09
C ALA A 134 4.08 -19.27 0.01
N ASP A 135 3.39 -20.03 -0.83
CA ASP A 135 3.57 -21.48 -1.00
C ASP A 135 4.39 -21.84 -2.26
N ALA A 136 4.91 -20.83 -2.99
CA ALA A 136 5.72 -21.06 -4.18
C ALA A 136 7.08 -21.68 -3.81
N ASP A 137 7.55 -22.63 -4.63
CA ASP A 137 8.91 -23.16 -4.49
C ASP A 137 9.90 -22.01 -4.76
N PRO A 138 10.88 -21.74 -3.88
CA PRO A 138 11.89 -20.72 -4.11
C PRO A 138 12.62 -20.84 -5.46
N ALA A 139 12.71 -22.05 -6.04
CA ALA A 139 13.30 -22.27 -7.35
C ALA A 139 12.44 -21.79 -8.54
N ASP A 140 11.16 -21.54 -8.31
CA ASP A 140 10.21 -21.03 -9.31
C ASP A 140 10.05 -19.50 -9.24
N LEU A 141 10.75 -18.82 -8.31
CA LEU A 141 10.71 -17.37 -8.12
C LEU A 141 12.01 -16.72 -8.62
N ASP A 142 11.89 -15.53 -9.21
CA ASP A 142 13.04 -14.72 -9.62
C ASP A 142 13.74 -14.12 -8.38
N ASP A 143 15.01 -14.49 -8.21
CA ASP A 143 15.85 -14.05 -7.08
C ASP A 143 16.43 -12.65 -7.29
N HIS A 144 16.32 -11.82 -6.25
CA HIS A 144 16.90 -10.49 -6.19
C HIS A 144 17.72 -10.30 -4.91
N ASP A 145 18.91 -9.72 -5.05
CA ASP A 145 19.82 -9.43 -3.94
C ASP A 145 19.98 -7.92 -3.69
N ASP A 146 19.75 -7.06 -4.70
CA ASP A 146 19.85 -5.61 -4.58
C ASP A 146 18.47 -5.00 -4.27
N PRO A 147 18.26 -4.34 -3.12
CA PRO A 147 16.97 -3.73 -2.79
C PRO A 147 16.49 -2.69 -3.82
N LEU A 148 17.36 -2.17 -4.68
CA LEU A 148 16.99 -1.26 -5.77
C LEU A 148 16.17 -1.94 -6.87
N ASP A 149 16.26 -3.26 -7.02
CA ASP A 149 15.50 -4.02 -8.02
C ASP A 149 13.97 -3.90 -7.80
N ALA A 150 13.55 -3.60 -6.56
CA ALA A 150 12.16 -3.32 -6.22
C ALA A 150 11.53 -2.21 -7.09
N ARG A 151 12.34 -1.28 -7.63
CA ARG A 151 11.84 -0.24 -8.55
C ARG A 151 11.32 -0.81 -9.85
N GLU A 152 12.01 -1.80 -10.41
CA GLU A 152 11.59 -2.45 -11.66
C GLU A 152 10.40 -3.36 -11.38
N ILE A 153 10.42 -4.09 -10.26
CA ILE A 153 9.32 -4.96 -9.83
C ILE A 153 8.01 -4.19 -9.74
N THR A 154 8.04 -2.97 -9.20
CA THR A 154 6.80 -2.22 -8.94
C THR A 154 6.26 -1.48 -10.15
N LYS A 155 6.99 -1.48 -11.27
CA LYS A 155 6.70 -0.64 -12.43
C LYS A 155 5.46 -1.10 -13.19
N HIS A 156 5.26 -2.42 -13.29
CA HIS A 156 4.14 -3.01 -13.99
C HIS A 156 3.41 -4.03 -13.11
N ASP A 157 2.18 -4.36 -13.49
CA ASP A 157 1.44 -5.48 -12.92
C ASP A 157 1.74 -6.80 -13.68
N ASP A 158 1.14 -7.91 -13.24
CA ASP A 158 1.28 -9.24 -13.87
C ASP A 158 0.80 -9.29 -15.34
N ARG A 159 0.08 -8.26 -15.80
CA ARG A 159 -0.38 -8.12 -17.20
C ARG A 159 0.53 -7.19 -18.01
N GLY A 160 1.61 -6.69 -17.42
CA GLY A 160 2.55 -5.75 -18.04
C GLY A 160 2.02 -4.33 -18.15
N ARG A 161 0.92 -3.97 -17.44
CA ARG A 161 0.37 -2.61 -17.43
C ARG A 161 1.14 -1.76 -16.43
N TYR A 162 1.41 -0.52 -16.78
CA TYR A 162 2.09 0.42 -15.87
C TYR A 162 1.28 0.65 -14.59
N ARG A 163 1.97 0.76 -13.45
CA ARG A 163 1.37 0.99 -12.12
C ARG A 163 1.58 2.45 -11.68
N PRO A 164 0.65 3.37 -12.00
CA PRO A 164 0.75 4.76 -11.56
C PRO A 164 0.58 4.89 -10.04
N LEU A 165 -0.27 4.05 -9.44
CA LEU A 165 -0.46 3.97 -8.00
C LEU A 165 0.24 2.74 -7.43
N LYS A 166 1.35 2.95 -6.73
CA LYS A 166 2.14 1.86 -6.15
C LYS A 166 1.42 1.07 -5.07
N THR A 167 0.42 1.66 -4.43
CA THR A 167 -0.42 1.00 -3.41
C THR A 167 -1.69 0.39 -3.97
N ALA A 168 -1.91 0.38 -5.29
CA ALA A 168 -2.97 -0.44 -5.87
C ALA A 168 -2.63 -1.93 -5.65
N PRO A 169 -3.62 -2.80 -5.37
CA PRO A 169 -3.44 -4.24 -5.10
C PRO A 169 -3.13 -5.04 -6.38
N THR A 170 -2.07 -4.63 -7.08
CA THR A 170 -1.67 -5.10 -8.40
C THR A 170 -0.16 -5.28 -8.50
N LEU A 171 0.53 -5.40 -7.35
CA LEU A 171 1.96 -5.73 -7.34
C LEU A 171 2.16 -7.07 -8.05
N GLN A 172 3.17 -7.14 -8.91
CA GLN A 172 3.48 -8.37 -9.62
C GLN A 172 3.87 -9.50 -8.66
N THR A 173 3.60 -10.73 -9.07
CA THR A 173 4.00 -11.98 -8.38
C THR A 173 5.28 -12.56 -9.01
N GLY A 174 5.80 -13.66 -8.47
CA GLY A 174 6.88 -14.44 -9.08
C GLY A 174 8.31 -13.99 -8.73
N TRP A 175 8.52 -13.21 -7.67
CA TRP A 175 9.83 -12.69 -7.27
C TRP A 175 10.11 -12.90 -5.78
N ARG A 176 11.39 -12.90 -5.40
CA ARG A 176 11.81 -12.89 -3.99
C ARG A 176 13.11 -12.12 -3.78
N PHE A 177 13.23 -11.44 -2.65
CA PHE A 177 14.52 -11.10 -2.05
C PHE A 177 14.81 -12.07 -0.93
N SER A 178 16.00 -12.67 -0.94
CA SER A 178 16.40 -13.64 0.09
C SER A 178 17.47 -13.05 1.00
N GLY A 179 17.26 -13.15 2.31
CA GLY A 179 18.25 -12.77 3.31
C GLY A 179 18.69 -11.30 3.27
N LEU A 180 17.77 -10.36 3.04
CA LEU A 180 18.09 -8.93 3.12
C LEU A 180 18.57 -8.56 4.53
N GLY A 181 19.53 -7.62 4.60
CA GLY A 181 19.85 -6.94 5.84
C GLY A 181 18.73 -5.99 6.29
N PRO A 182 18.73 -5.51 7.55
CA PRO A 182 17.67 -4.66 8.09
C PRO A 182 17.50 -3.34 7.33
N ALA A 183 18.60 -2.70 6.93
CA ALA A 183 18.55 -1.46 6.16
C ALA A 183 18.05 -1.71 4.73
N ASP A 184 18.44 -2.82 4.12
CA ASP A 184 18.08 -3.17 2.74
C ASP A 184 16.61 -3.57 2.65
N LEU A 185 16.08 -4.30 3.64
CA LEU A 185 14.65 -4.61 3.74
C LEU A 185 13.82 -3.32 3.75
N VAL A 186 14.12 -2.39 4.65
CA VAL A 186 13.36 -1.13 4.73
C VAL A 186 13.49 -0.33 3.44
N THR A 187 14.65 -0.37 2.79
CA THR A 187 14.86 0.26 1.49
C THR A 187 14.00 -0.38 0.39
N ALA A 188 13.92 -1.71 0.33
CA ALA A 188 13.07 -2.43 -0.61
C ALA A 188 11.59 -2.10 -0.38
N VAL A 189 11.12 -2.13 0.88
CA VAL A 189 9.74 -1.76 1.24
C VAL A 189 9.42 -0.33 0.83
N GLU A 190 10.33 0.62 1.02
CA GLU A 190 10.14 2.02 0.62
C GLU A 190 10.06 2.20 -0.91
N TYR A 191 10.74 1.34 -1.69
CA TYR A 191 10.56 1.33 -3.14
C TYR A 191 9.25 0.71 -3.58
N VAL A 192 8.75 -0.30 -2.86
CA VAL A 192 7.46 -0.92 -3.15
C VAL A 192 6.31 -0.01 -2.78
N TYR A 193 6.30 0.50 -1.55
CA TYR A 193 5.27 1.35 -1.00
C TYR A 193 5.87 2.61 -0.37
N PRO A 194 6.12 3.65 -1.18
CA PRO A 194 6.74 4.87 -0.71
C PRO A 194 5.98 5.54 0.44
N ALA A 195 6.74 6.00 1.44
CA ALA A 195 6.31 6.72 2.63
C ALA A 195 5.35 5.95 3.57
N THR A 196 5.01 4.68 3.32
CA THR A 196 4.04 3.97 4.15
C THR A 196 4.58 3.72 5.56
N VAL A 197 5.86 3.34 5.68
CA VAL A 197 6.50 3.11 6.99
C VAL A 197 6.55 4.41 7.80
N ALA A 198 6.94 5.51 7.16
CA ALA A 198 7.01 6.81 7.82
C ALA A 198 5.64 7.32 8.29
N ASN A 199 4.59 7.15 7.47
CA ASN A 199 3.25 7.60 7.82
C ASN A 199 2.61 6.70 8.90
N TRP A 200 2.77 5.39 8.81
CA TRP A 200 2.35 4.46 9.87
C TRP A 200 3.02 4.77 11.21
N HIS A 201 4.32 5.09 11.22
CA HIS A 201 5.00 5.50 12.43
C HIS A 201 4.44 6.82 12.99
N ARG A 202 4.22 7.82 12.13
CA ARG A 202 3.63 9.11 12.56
C ARG A 202 2.23 8.94 13.14
N GLU A 203 1.42 8.06 12.57
CA GLU A 203 0.08 7.74 13.09
C GLU A 203 0.16 7.17 14.51
N ARG A 204 1.04 6.19 14.73
CA ARG A 204 1.23 5.59 16.06
C ARG A 204 1.69 6.60 17.11
N GLU A 205 2.47 7.60 16.70
CA GLU A 205 2.91 8.70 17.56
C GLU A 205 1.87 9.83 17.69
N GLY A 206 0.68 9.71 17.07
CA GLY A 206 -0.34 10.76 17.07
C GLY A 206 0.09 12.03 16.33
N ALA A 207 1.05 11.92 15.41
CA ALA A 207 1.66 13.01 14.66
C ALA A 207 1.44 12.88 13.14
N LEU A 208 0.48 12.06 12.70
CA LEU A 208 0.09 11.99 11.30
C LEU A 208 -0.59 13.31 10.92
N ASP A 209 0.08 14.08 10.08
CA ASP A 209 -0.48 15.30 9.51
C ASP A 209 -1.37 14.92 8.31
N VAL A 210 -2.68 15.06 8.49
CA VAL A 210 -3.71 14.73 7.49
C VAL A 210 -4.11 16.01 6.75
N SER A 211 -4.09 15.95 5.42
CA SER A 211 -4.65 17.01 4.56
C SER A 211 -5.98 16.51 4.01
N HIS A 212 -7.06 17.15 4.44
CA HIS A 212 -8.42 16.79 4.04
C HIS A 212 -8.70 17.22 2.60
N TRP A 213 -9.81 16.75 2.03
CA TRP A 213 -10.21 17.03 0.65
C TRP A 213 -10.12 18.51 0.30
N ARG A 214 -10.73 19.38 1.12
CA ARG A 214 -10.76 20.83 0.86
C ARG A 214 -9.37 21.45 0.84
N ASP A 215 -8.52 21.07 1.78
CA ASP A 215 -7.13 21.56 1.85
C ASP A 215 -6.34 21.18 0.59
N THR A 216 -6.54 19.97 0.08
CA THR A 216 -5.84 19.48 -1.11
C THR A 216 -6.39 20.11 -2.38
N VAL A 217 -7.71 20.24 -2.50
CA VAL A 217 -8.38 20.83 -3.66
C VAL A 217 -8.11 22.33 -3.76
N ASP A 218 -8.05 23.06 -2.65
CA ASP A 218 -7.73 24.49 -2.64
C ASP A 218 -6.30 24.81 -3.11
N ARG A 219 -5.38 23.87 -2.97
CA ARG A 219 -4.00 23.98 -3.48
C ARG A 219 -3.90 23.70 -4.98
N GLN A 220 -4.92 23.09 -5.60
CA GLN A 220 -4.88 22.75 -7.01
C GLN A 220 -4.97 24.00 -7.89
N SER A 221 -4.17 24.01 -8.94
CA SER A 221 -4.09 25.12 -9.91
C SER A 221 -3.98 24.58 -11.33
N GLY A 222 -4.06 25.48 -12.33
CA GLY A 222 -4.01 25.09 -13.74
C GLY A 222 -5.16 24.16 -14.13
N ILE A 223 -4.86 23.10 -14.87
CA ILE A 223 -5.85 22.15 -15.41
C ILE A 223 -6.64 21.40 -14.32
N TYR A 224 -6.09 21.28 -13.11
CA TYR A 224 -6.73 20.62 -11.96
C TYR A 224 -7.59 21.58 -11.12
N GLY A 225 -7.46 22.90 -11.33
CA GLY A 225 -8.24 23.90 -10.60
C GLY A 225 -9.76 23.79 -10.83
N VAL A 226 -10.19 23.08 -11.87
CA VAL A 226 -11.61 22.82 -12.14
C VAL A 226 -12.29 22.05 -11.01
N VAL A 227 -11.56 21.20 -10.27
CA VAL A 227 -12.13 20.42 -9.15
C VAL A 227 -12.74 21.32 -8.09
N ARG A 228 -12.18 22.51 -7.86
CA ARG A 228 -12.72 23.54 -6.95
C ARG A 228 -14.11 24.04 -7.34
N THR A 229 -14.52 23.84 -8.60
CA THR A 229 -15.84 24.26 -9.08
C THR A 229 -16.93 23.23 -8.81
N TRP A 230 -16.57 21.99 -8.46
CA TRP A 230 -17.49 20.97 -7.97
C TRP A 230 -17.77 21.15 -6.48
N ASP A 231 -16.74 21.58 -5.74
CA ASP A 231 -16.80 22.00 -4.34
C ASP A 231 -17.51 23.36 -4.18
N ARG A 232 -18.81 23.42 -4.54
CA ARG A 232 -19.63 24.65 -4.43
C ARG A 232 -20.21 24.87 -3.03
N GLY A 233 -19.87 24.03 -2.05
CA GLY A 233 -20.33 24.14 -0.67
C GLY A 233 -21.79 23.71 -0.43
N GLU A 234 -22.44 23.08 -1.41
CA GLU A 234 -23.75 22.44 -1.26
C GLU A 234 -23.55 20.92 -1.16
N GLY A 235 -23.19 20.45 0.04
CA GLY A 235 -22.98 19.02 0.35
C GLY A 235 -21.60 18.47 -0.02
N HIS A 236 -21.30 17.26 0.45
CA HIS A 236 -20.06 16.52 0.21
C HIS A 236 -20.27 15.20 -0.54
N GLU A 237 -21.49 14.92 -1.03
CA GLU A 237 -21.85 13.65 -1.70
C GLU A 237 -20.94 13.32 -2.88
N HIS A 238 -20.46 14.34 -3.60
CA HIS A 238 -19.50 14.16 -4.67
C HIS A 238 -18.16 13.57 -4.21
N VAL A 239 -17.72 13.93 -3.00
CA VAL A 239 -16.49 13.41 -2.40
C VAL A 239 -16.71 11.99 -1.89
N ASP A 240 -17.91 11.67 -1.40
CA ASP A 240 -18.30 10.30 -1.08
C ASP A 240 -18.19 9.40 -2.33
N TRP A 241 -18.76 9.80 -3.47
CA TRP A 241 -18.64 9.01 -4.71
C TRP A 241 -17.20 8.86 -5.19
N VAL A 242 -16.38 9.92 -5.05
CA VAL A 242 -14.96 9.87 -5.37
C VAL A 242 -14.24 8.86 -4.47
N ALA A 243 -14.50 8.91 -3.16
CA ALA A 243 -13.90 8.01 -2.18
C ALA A 243 -14.34 6.56 -2.40
N GLU A 244 -15.64 6.32 -2.61
CA GLU A 244 -16.20 4.99 -2.90
C GLU A 244 -15.58 4.39 -4.17
N ALA A 245 -15.40 5.18 -5.21
CA ALA A 245 -14.84 4.70 -6.47
C ALA A 245 -13.31 4.49 -6.44
N CYS A 246 -12.57 5.28 -5.66
CA CYS A 246 -11.10 5.31 -5.75
C CYS A 246 -10.36 4.73 -4.54
N CYS A 247 -10.98 4.70 -3.37
CA CYS A 247 -10.32 4.45 -2.08
C CYS A 247 -10.84 3.21 -1.36
N ASP A 248 -11.55 2.34 -2.06
CA ASP A 248 -11.88 0.99 -1.58
C ASP A 248 -10.63 0.08 -1.54
N ASP A 249 -10.64 -0.93 -0.68
CA ASP A 249 -9.53 -1.88 -0.51
C ASP A 249 -9.22 -2.67 -1.80
N SER A 250 -10.20 -2.84 -2.69
CA SER A 250 -9.98 -3.40 -4.03
C SER A 250 -9.17 -2.48 -4.96
N GLN A 251 -9.09 -1.18 -4.64
CA GLN A 251 -8.40 -0.16 -5.44
C GLN A 251 -7.09 0.31 -4.79
N CYS A 252 -7.00 0.32 -3.46
CA CYS A 252 -5.84 0.84 -2.73
C CYS A 252 -5.63 0.12 -1.40
N LEU A 253 -4.40 -0.27 -1.11
CA LEU A 253 -3.99 -0.94 0.14
C LEU A 253 -3.86 0.01 1.35
N LYS A 254 -4.07 1.32 1.17
CA LYS A 254 -3.95 2.30 2.25
C LYS A 254 -5.30 2.51 2.91
N ARG A 255 -5.33 2.62 4.24
CA ARG A 255 -6.50 3.13 4.96
C ARG A 255 -6.60 4.64 4.85
N ARG A 256 -7.68 5.16 4.28
CA ARG A 256 -7.95 6.60 4.14
C ARG A 256 -8.24 7.26 5.48
N GLU A 257 -7.38 8.20 5.86
CA GLU A 257 -7.53 9.04 7.06
C GLU A 257 -8.08 10.44 6.71
N TRP A 258 -7.84 10.94 5.50
CA TRP A 258 -8.37 12.23 5.07
C TRP A 258 -9.89 12.16 4.92
N GLN A 259 -10.62 13.15 5.43
CA GLN A 259 -12.07 13.32 5.27
C GLN A 259 -12.39 14.52 4.37
N TYR A 260 -13.64 14.98 4.37
CA TYR A 260 -14.03 16.18 3.61
C TYR A 260 -13.28 17.42 4.14
N ASP A 261 -13.38 17.68 5.44
CA ASP A 261 -12.61 18.67 6.19
C ASP A 261 -12.43 18.22 7.66
N GLU A 262 -11.87 19.07 8.52
CA GLU A 262 -11.62 18.75 9.94
C GLU A 262 -12.93 18.49 10.73
N GLU A 263 -14.07 19.02 10.27
CA GLU A 263 -15.35 18.96 10.99
C GLU A 263 -16.35 18.00 10.35
N THR A 264 -16.08 17.53 9.13
CA THR A 264 -17.01 16.77 8.30
C THR A 264 -16.38 15.44 7.84
N ASP A 265 -16.87 14.35 8.41
CA ASP A 265 -16.54 13.00 8.00
C ASP A 265 -17.26 12.63 6.70
N LEU A 266 -16.64 11.77 5.87
CA LEU A 266 -17.32 11.13 4.76
C LEU A 266 -18.14 9.93 5.24
N ASP A 267 -19.20 9.60 4.51
CA ASP A 267 -20.08 8.46 4.81
C ASP A 267 -19.45 7.12 4.39
N VAL A 268 -18.48 7.16 3.47
CA VAL A 268 -17.78 5.99 2.95
C VAL A 268 -16.66 5.56 3.90
N ASP A 269 -16.49 4.26 4.10
CA ASP A 269 -15.42 3.71 4.93
C ASP A 269 -14.02 4.06 4.36
N GLY A 270 -13.01 4.11 5.23
CA GLY A 270 -11.64 4.42 4.84
C GLY A 270 -10.84 3.22 4.33
N GLY A 271 -11.35 2.00 4.48
CA GLY A 271 -10.64 0.75 4.20
C GLY A 271 -9.90 0.21 5.42
N ASP A 272 -9.46 -1.05 5.34
CA ASP A 272 -8.85 -1.79 6.45
C ASP A 272 -7.31 -1.87 6.37
N GLY A 273 -6.69 -1.12 5.44
CA GLY A 273 -5.25 -1.14 5.22
C GLY A 273 -4.38 -0.87 6.47
N GLU A 274 -3.27 -1.61 6.60
CA GLU A 274 -2.34 -1.50 7.74
C GLU A 274 -1.70 -0.11 7.87
N PHE A 275 -1.48 0.58 6.75
CA PHE A 275 -0.83 1.90 6.72
C PHE A 275 -1.75 3.01 6.21
N PRO A 276 -1.66 4.23 6.78
CA PRO A 276 -2.60 5.31 6.50
C PRO A 276 -2.33 6.08 5.21
N CYS A 277 -3.41 6.61 4.62
CA CYS A 277 -3.44 7.58 3.54
C CYS A 277 -3.84 8.94 4.09
N ARG A 278 -2.84 9.82 4.25
CA ARG A 278 -3.02 11.14 4.84
C ARG A 278 -3.59 12.23 3.93
N GLU A 279 -3.73 11.98 2.63
CA GLU A 279 -4.13 13.01 1.66
C GLU A 279 -4.70 12.38 0.38
N PRO A 280 -5.70 13.02 -0.31
CA PRO A 280 -6.11 12.62 -1.64
C PRO A 280 -4.91 12.55 -2.61
N CYS A 281 -4.71 11.39 -3.24
CA CYS A 281 -3.57 11.19 -4.12
C CYS A 281 -3.81 11.78 -5.52
N SER A 282 -2.76 11.83 -6.36
CA SER A 282 -2.86 12.36 -7.72
C SER A 282 -3.87 11.61 -8.60
N VAL A 283 -4.06 10.30 -8.38
CA VAL A 283 -5.08 9.51 -9.10
C VAL A 283 -6.48 9.98 -8.73
N VAL A 284 -6.76 10.18 -7.45
CA VAL A 284 -8.03 10.73 -6.95
C VAL A 284 -8.29 12.12 -7.56
N ILE A 285 -7.31 13.02 -7.54
CA ILE A 285 -7.45 14.37 -8.10
C ILE A 285 -7.68 14.34 -9.62
N SER A 286 -7.04 13.41 -10.32
CA SER A 286 -7.22 13.24 -11.78
C SER A 286 -8.60 12.68 -12.12
N ALA A 287 -9.08 11.69 -11.35
CA ALA A 287 -10.43 11.15 -11.49
C ALA A 287 -11.49 12.22 -11.19
N ALA A 288 -11.33 12.94 -10.08
CA ALA A 288 -12.21 14.05 -9.70
C ALA A 288 -12.26 15.15 -10.76
N ARG A 289 -11.13 15.49 -11.41
CA ARG A 289 -11.11 16.43 -12.55
C ARG A 289 -12.04 15.95 -13.68
N ARG A 290 -11.96 14.66 -14.04
CA ARG A 290 -12.79 14.11 -15.13
C ARG A 290 -14.27 14.11 -14.74
N TRP A 291 -14.60 13.67 -13.53
CA TRP A 291 -15.98 13.63 -13.05
C TRP A 291 -16.59 15.01 -12.84
N THR A 292 -15.81 16.00 -12.40
CA THR A 292 -16.27 17.40 -12.32
C THR A 292 -16.76 17.91 -13.68
N LYS A 293 -16.09 17.52 -14.78
CA LYS A 293 -16.53 17.91 -16.14
C LYS A 293 -17.84 17.22 -16.51
N LEU A 294 -17.95 15.92 -16.23
CA LEU A 294 -19.14 15.12 -16.52
C LEU A 294 -20.36 15.60 -15.74
N GLU A 295 -20.21 15.89 -14.44
CA GLU A 295 -21.27 16.43 -13.58
C GLU A 295 -21.61 17.89 -13.90
N GLY A 296 -20.81 18.55 -14.73
CA GLY A 296 -21.13 19.85 -15.29
C GLY A 296 -22.13 19.80 -16.45
N GLU A 297 -22.39 18.61 -17.01
CA GLU A 297 -23.32 18.41 -18.12
C GLU A 297 -24.78 18.49 -17.66
N GLU A 298 -25.64 19.06 -18.49
CA GLU A 298 -27.07 19.14 -18.19
C GLU A 298 -27.71 17.77 -18.39
N SER A 299 -28.29 17.20 -17.33
CA SER A 299 -28.90 15.87 -17.39
C SER A 299 -30.02 15.81 -18.43
N ARG A 300 -30.05 14.72 -19.20
CA ARG A 300 -31.08 14.44 -20.21
C ARG A 300 -31.75 13.11 -19.93
N THR A 301 -33.02 13.00 -20.33
CA THR A 301 -33.76 11.74 -20.27
C THR A 301 -33.67 11.02 -21.61
N TYR A 302 -33.19 9.78 -21.58
CA TYR A 302 -33.21 8.86 -22.72
C TYR A 302 -34.19 7.72 -22.43
N GLU A 303 -35.08 7.41 -23.38
CA GLU A 303 -36.10 6.36 -23.23
C GLU A 303 -35.87 5.23 -24.23
N PHE A 304 -35.76 4.00 -23.73
CA PHE A 304 -35.61 2.79 -24.53
C PHE A 304 -36.29 1.58 -23.87
N GLU A 305 -36.69 0.58 -24.67
CA GLU A 305 -37.41 -0.60 -24.18
C GLU A 305 -36.50 -1.81 -23.99
N LEU A 306 -36.29 -2.22 -22.73
CA LEU A 306 -35.56 -3.42 -22.35
C LEU A 306 -36.51 -4.48 -21.76
N THR A 307 -36.20 -5.75 -22.00
CA THR A 307 -36.74 -6.83 -21.15
C THR A 307 -36.08 -6.79 -19.78
N PRO A 308 -36.72 -7.33 -18.72
CA PRO A 308 -36.12 -7.36 -17.38
C PRO A 308 -34.69 -7.94 -17.36
N SER A 309 -34.47 -9.06 -18.06
CA SER A 309 -33.16 -9.70 -18.14
C SER A 309 -32.12 -8.90 -18.94
N GLU A 310 -32.53 -8.04 -19.87
CA GLU A 310 -31.59 -7.15 -20.55
C GLU A 310 -31.16 -5.99 -19.65
N LYS A 311 -32.07 -5.48 -18.80
CA LYS A 311 -31.73 -4.47 -17.79
C LYS A 311 -30.78 -5.07 -16.74
N GLU A 312 -31.14 -6.23 -16.17
CA GLU A 312 -30.30 -6.97 -15.22
C GLU A 312 -28.91 -7.21 -15.81
N GLN A 313 -28.85 -7.55 -17.11
CA GLN A 313 -27.58 -7.75 -17.79
C GLN A 313 -26.72 -6.48 -17.90
N ILE A 314 -27.32 -5.31 -18.14
CA ILE A 314 -26.57 -4.04 -18.18
C ILE A 314 -26.03 -3.71 -16.78
N GLU A 315 -26.86 -3.91 -15.74
CA GLU A 315 -26.46 -3.68 -14.35
C GLU A 315 -25.29 -4.60 -13.94
N GLU A 316 -25.34 -5.89 -14.30
CA GLU A 316 -24.23 -6.82 -14.02
C GLU A 316 -22.97 -6.48 -14.82
N ILE A 317 -23.09 -5.99 -16.07
CA ILE A 317 -21.93 -5.51 -16.84
C ILE A 317 -21.25 -4.34 -16.12
N VAL A 318 -22.03 -3.38 -15.60
CA VAL A 318 -21.48 -2.25 -14.83
C VAL A 318 -20.78 -2.76 -13.56
N GLY A 319 -21.43 -3.64 -12.81
CA GLY A 319 -20.85 -4.24 -11.60
C GLY A 319 -19.58 -5.03 -11.88
N ALA A 320 -19.55 -5.87 -12.91
CA ALA A 320 -18.38 -6.68 -13.26
C ALA A 320 -17.18 -5.84 -13.77
N VAL A 321 -17.44 -4.66 -14.32
CA VAL A 321 -16.38 -3.71 -14.69
C VAL A 321 -15.89 -2.96 -13.45
N ALA A 322 -16.80 -2.45 -12.62
CA ALA A 322 -16.48 -1.73 -11.39
C ALA A 322 -15.64 -2.59 -10.43
N ASP A 323 -16.01 -3.86 -10.27
CA ASP A 323 -15.32 -4.81 -9.38
C ASP A 323 -14.07 -5.43 -10.02
N GLY A 324 -13.73 -5.09 -11.27
CA GLY A 324 -12.59 -5.69 -11.99
C GLY A 324 -12.74 -7.18 -12.36
N ARG A 325 -13.91 -7.78 -12.16
CA ARG A 325 -14.21 -9.22 -12.37
C ARG A 325 -14.34 -9.64 -13.83
N SER A 326 -14.32 -8.69 -14.77
CA SER A 326 -14.62 -8.93 -16.19
C SER A 326 -13.73 -10.00 -16.84
N ASP A 327 -12.46 -10.09 -16.45
CA ASP A 327 -11.52 -11.07 -17.02
C ASP A 327 -11.61 -12.47 -16.37
N ASP A 328 -12.25 -12.57 -15.21
CA ASP A 328 -12.44 -13.85 -14.49
C ASP A 328 -13.62 -14.65 -15.04
N ILE A 329 -14.52 -13.98 -15.77
CA ILE A 329 -15.69 -14.60 -16.38
C ILE A 329 -15.26 -15.46 -17.57
N ARG A 330 -15.38 -16.78 -17.40
CA ARG A 330 -15.02 -17.76 -18.43
C ARG A 330 -15.85 -17.53 -19.69
N GLU A 331 -15.18 -17.60 -20.84
CA GLU A 331 -15.80 -17.34 -22.15
C GLU A 331 -17.08 -18.17 -22.39
N ALA A 332 -17.08 -19.44 -22.03
CA ALA A 332 -18.21 -20.35 -22.21
C ALA A 332 -19.27 -20.30 -21.09
N ASP A 333 -19.07 -19.49 -20.04
CA ASP A 333 -20.04 -19.36 -18.95
C ASP A 333 -21.16 -18.37 -19.29
N VAL A 334 -21.96 -18.72 -20.28
CA VAL A 334 -23.07 -17.90 -20.79
C VAL A 334 -24.23 -17.74 -19.81
N LYS A 335 -24.12 -18.30 -18.59
CA LYS A 335 -25.11 -18.10 -17.53
C LYS A 335 -24.85 -16.83 -16.75
N ASP A 336 -23.59 -16.43 -16.65
CA ASP A 336 -23.20 -15.15 -16.07
C ASP A 336 -23.69 -14.01 -16.97
N ASP A 337 -24.34 -13.00 -16.39
CA ASP A 337 -24.95 -11.91 -17.14
C ASP A 337 -23.90 -10.95 -17.74
N ALA A 338 -22.75 -10.76 -17.08
CA ALA A 338 -21.62 -9.98 -17.61
C ALA A 338 -20.78 -10.74 -18.63
N ASN A 339 -21.11 -12.00 -18.94
CA ASN A 339 -20.38 -12.79 -19.93
C ASN A 339 -20.26 -12.08 -21.30
N ARG A 340 -19.05 -12.13 -21.86
CA ARG A 340 -18.70 -11.49 -23.14
C ARG A 340 -19.62 -11.87 -24.30
N TYR A 341 -20.06 -13.13 -24.43
CA TYR A 341 -20.97 -13.53 -25.52
C TYR A 341 -22.36 -12.94 -25.35
N ARG A 342 -22.84 -12.81 -24.11
CA ARG A 342 -24.10 -12.14 -23.84
C ARG A 342 -24.02 -10.65 -24.11
N ALA A 343 -22.95 -9.98 -23.70
CA ALA A 343 -22.73 -8.56 -24.01
C ALA A 343 -22.71 -8.33 -25.53
N ARG A 344 -22.05 -9.21 -26.30
CA ARG A 344 -22.03 -9.18 -27.76
C ARG A 344 -23.42 -9.41 -28.38
N PHE A 345 -24.20 -10.33 -27.84
CA PHE A 345 -25.57 -10.57 -28.30
C PHE A 345 -26.48 -9.37 -28.02
N LEU A 346 -26.39 -8.79 -26.83
CA LEU A 346 -27.13 -7.58 -26.46
C LEU A 346 -26.78 -6.44 -27.40
N ARG A 347 -25.48 -6.22 -27.67
CA ARG A 347 -25.02 -5.22 -28.63
C ARG A 347 -25.61 -5.44 -30.03
N ALA A 348 -25.52 -6.67 -30.56
CA ALA A 348 -26.05 -6.99 -31.88
C ALA A 348 -27.59 -6.84 -32.00
N LYS A 349 -28.31 -6.99 -30.88
CA LYS A 349 -29.76 -6.84 -30.85
C LYS A 349 -30.22 -5.39 -30.67
N ARG A 350 -29.50 -4.62 -29.85
CA ARG A 350 -29.97 -3.32 -29.35
C ARG A 350 -29.26 -2.14 -29.98
N PHE A 351 -28.06 -2.28 -30.51
CA PHE A 351 -27.35 -1.15 -31.10
C PHE A 351 -27.70 -1.07 -32.59
N ASP A 352 -27.95 0.13 -33.09
CA ASP A 352 -28.10 0.37 -34.52
C ASP A 352 -26.73 0.40 -35.23
N ASP A 353 -26.75 0.66 -36.54
CA ASP A 353 -25.53 0.70 -37.35
C ASP A 353 -24.61 1.90 -37.00
N GLU A 354 -25.13 2.91 -36.29
CA GLU A 354 -24.39 4.08 -35.81
C GLU A 354 -23.84 3.88 -34.39
N GLY A 355 -24.21 2.78 -33.73
CA GLY A 355 -23.78 2.46 -32.37
C GLY A 355 -24.66 3.07 -31.27
N ASN A 356 -25.84 3.58 -31.61
CA ASN A 356 -26.80 4.12 -30.65
C ASN A 356 -27.58 3.00 -29.95
N LEU A 357 -27.70 3.08 -28.62
CA LEU A 357 -28.49 2.13 -27.84
C LEU A 357 -29.97 2.27 -28.20
N SER A 358 -30.56 1.21 -28.73
CA SER A 358 -31.94 1.14 -29.24
C SER A 358 -32.28 2.18 -30.31
N GLY A 359 -31.29 2.66 -31.04
CA GLY A 359 -31.47 3.71 -32.06
C GLY A 359 -31.81 5.09 -31.51
N VAL A 360 -31.54 5.33 -30.22
CA VAL A 360 -31.74 6.62 -29.56
C VAL A 360 -30.44 7.43 -29.63
N PRO A 361 -30.39 8.54 -30.37
CA PRO A 361 -29.19 9.38 -30.46
C PRO A 361 -28.77 9.92 -29.09
N THR A 362 -27.45 10.03 -28.88
CA THR A 362 -26.87 10.60 -27.65
C THR A 362 -26.91 12.13 -27.68
N GLU A 363 -26.66 12.73 -28.83
CA GLU A 363 -26.80 14.17 -29.06
C GLU A 363 -28.07 14.45 -29.88
N PRO A 364 -28.69 15.64 -29.74
CA PRO A 364 -29.82 16.01 -30.58
C PRO A 364 -29.33 16.14 -32.01
N ASP A 365 -30.12 15.69 -32.99
CA ASP A 365 -29.85 16.02 -34.39
C ASP A 365 -29.88 17.55 -34.55
N ASP A 366 -28.73 18.15 -34.83
CA ASP A 366 -28.59 19.57 -35.23
C ASP A 366 -29.15 19.82 -36.65
N ASP A 367 -30.23 19.13 -37.02
CA ASP A 367 -30.84 19.21 -38.35
C ASP A 367 -32.35 19.48 -38.27
N ALA A 368 -32.65 20.68 -37.77
CA ALA A 368 -33.91 21.37 -38.09
C ALA A 368 -33.66 22.86 -38.35
N GLY A 369 -32.81 23.15 -39.33
CA GLY A 369 -32.91 24.35 -40.15
C GLY A 369 -32.08 25.56 -39.70
N SER A 370 -30.87 25.66 -40.24
CA SER A 370 -30.34 26.97 -40.62
C SER A 370 -29.62 26.84 -41.96
N ALA A 371 -30.25 27.40 -43.00
CA ALA A 371 -29.56 27.66 -44.24
C ALA A 371 -28.51 28.77 -44.00
N ASP A 372 -27.30 28.49 -44.45
CA ASP A 372 -26.26 29.44 -44.85
C ASP A 372 -25.44 30.11 -43.72
N ALA A 373 -24.23 29.59 -43.46
CA ALA A 373 -22.96 30.33 -43.65
C ALA A 373 -21.73 29.53 -43.16
N GLY A 374 -20.88 29.14 -44.12
CA GLY A 374 -19.42 29.10 -44.06
C GLY A 374 -18.67 28.66 -42.79
N GLY A 375 -18.26 27.38 -42.78
CA GLY A 375 -16.90 26.88 -42.53
C GLY A 375 -16.04 27.45 -41.39
N ALA A 376 -15.79 26.61 -40.38
CA ALA A 376 -14.47 26.27 -39.87
C ALA A 376 -14.57 24.92 -39.15
N GLU A 377 -13.82 23.91 -39.60
CA GLU A 377 -13.63 22.67 -38.86
C GLU A 377 -12.82 22.99 -37.58
N GLU A 378 -13.50 23.15 -36.45
CA GLU A 378 -12.87 23.04 -35.14
C GLU A 378 -12.77 21.55 -34.82
N ARG A 379 -11.54 21.02 -34.89
CA ARG A 379 -11.19 19.74 -34.27
C ARG A 379 -11.41 19.88 -32.77
N SER A 380 -12.14 18.93 -32.18
CA SER A 380 -12.36 18.87 -30.74
C SER A 380 -11.02 18.72 -30.01
N ALA A 381 -10.82 19.52 -28.97
CA ALA A 381 -9.64 19.49 -28.13
C ALA A 381 -9.50 18.18 -27.31
N ASP A 382 -10.49 17.28 -27.36
CA ASP A 382 -10.47 15.98 -26.71
C ASP A 382 -9.62 14.94 -27.46
N GLU A 383 -9.40 15.09 -28.77
CA GLU A 383 -8.55 14.13 -29.52
C GLU A 383 -7.05 14.32 -29.23
N ASP A 384 -6.63 15.52 -28.83
CA ASP A 384 -5.23 15.82 -28.50
C ASP A 384 -4.87 15.42 -27.03
N GLU A 385 -5.84 15.32 -26.10
CA GLU A 385 -5.58 14.96 -24.68
C GLU A 385 -5.30 13.45 -24.49
N ALA A 386 -5.77 12.57 -25.39
CA ALA A 386 -5.57 11.12 -25.26
C ALA A 386 -4.12 10.67 -25.55
N ASP A 387 -3.38 11.41 -26.38
CA ASP A 387 -1.98 11.09 -26.72
C ASP A 387 -0.97 11.57 -25.66
N GLU A 388 -1.31 12.59 -24.85
CA GLU A 388 -0.44 13.07 -23.76
C GLU A 388 -0.54 12.20 -22.49
N GLU A 389 -1.71 11.64 -22.14
CA GLU A 389 -1.85 10.77 -20.96
C GLU A 389 -1.30 9.34 -21.16
N ALA A 390 -1.08 8.90 -22.40
CA ALA A 390 -0.40 7.62 -22.70
C ALA A 390 1.13 7.71 -22.59
N SER A 391 1.69 8.91 -22.40
CA SER A 391 3.14 9.18 -22.48
C SER A 391 3.77 9.65 -21.15
N GLY A 392 3.02 9.67 -20.04
CA GLY A 392 3.41 10.23 -18.73
C GLY A 392 3.97 9.26 -17.71
#